data_AF-A0A518EYQ4-F1
#
_entry.id   AF-A0A518EYQ4-F1
#
_cell.length_a   1.000
_cell.length_b   1.000
_cell.length_c   1.000
_cell.angle_alpha   90.00
_cell.angle_beta   90.00
_cell.angle_gamma   90.00
#
_symmetry.space_group_name_H-M   'P 1'
#
loop_
_entity.id
_entity.type
_entity.pdbx_description
1 polymer ?
#
loop_
_entity_poly.entity_id
_entity_poly.type
_entity_poly.pdbx_seq_one_letter_code
_entity_poly.pdbx_strand_id
1 'polypeptide(L)'
;MQILSRRPSCVFSYLALGAASGLVLGGSALAQGADSCSMAQAISGAGPFQFDTSIATTDGVPDPLCDNAGNDDIYNDVWFQWTAGASGPHILSMCNGFTSGDTKVAVYDGSCAGNIIACNDDSSCGLVSEVDFNATMGGVYFIRVGNFGVTGTAIGDFTVNLDTPILNPNNGHFYKLYSAQLGWNDAKLAAEGVIWNGNPGHLVTIQDQAELDWILNNIAPSRPWIGLSQNLSAPGYSEPAGGFEWVTGEPFTFMNFAAGEPNDISASGGPENFVEMFGNGEWNDAEEFHTFTNQYLVEWDGLGGFGTNYCTANANSTGQPGSMSAAGSLTVSDNDLTLTASGLPNFAFGFFITSQTEGFVMNPGGSSGNLCLLGAIGRFVGPGQIQNSGSNGEIDLTVNLNMVPTPTGFVSVLPSETRSFQLWHRDSSGGTPTSNFTDGLRLTFN
;
A
#
# COMPACT_ATOMS: atom_id res chain seq x y z
N MET A 1 -17.19 80.43 -53.96
CA MET A 1 -17.75 81.03 -52.74
C MET A 1 -18.15 79.89 -51.82
N GLN A 2 -17.51 79.82 -50.64
CA GLN A 2 -17.89 79.03 -49.45
C GLN A 2 -17.96 77.49 -49.62
N ILE A 3 -16.96 76.75 -49.11
CA ILE A 3 -16.70 76.35 -47.71
C ILE A 3 -17.22 74.91 -47.45
N LEU A 4 -16.22 74.01 -47.31
CA LEU A 4 -16.04 72.92 -46.33
C LEU A 4 -17.15 71.84 -46.21
N SER A 5 -16.87 70.55 -46.04
CA SER A 5 -15.73 69.84 -45.47
C SER A 5 -15.77 68.37 -45.93
N ARG A 6 -14.64 67.83 -46.39
CA ARG A 6 -14.48 66.42 -46.82
C ARG A 6 -14.22 65.53 -45.60
N ARG A 7 -14.97 64.44 -45.47
CA ARG A 7 -14.67 63.33 -44.55
C ARG A 7 -13.48 62.50 -45.06
N PRO A 8 -12.58 62.04 -44.17
CA PRO A 8 -11.82 60.83 -44.44
C PRO A 8 -12.00 59.77 -43.37
N SER A 9 -12.05 58.53 -43.86
CA SER A 9 -12.19 57.27 -43.14
C SER A 9 -11.00 57.02 -42.21
N CYS A 10 -11.28 56.64 -40.95
CA CYS A 10 -10.28 56.20 -39.99
C CYS A 10 -9.89 54.74 -40.25
N VAL A 11 -8.60 54.54 -40.50
CA VAL A 11 -7.89 53.26 -40.50
C VAL A 11 -7.58 52.88 -39.05
N PHE A 12 -7.95 51.67 -38.63
CA PHE A 12 -7.58 51.09 -37.35
C PHE A 12 -6.15 50.54 -37.44
N SER A 13 -5.20 51.23 -36.81
CA SER A 13 -3.85 50.75 -36.55
C SER A 13 -3.80 50.15 -35.15
N TYR A 14 -3.53 48.83 -35.05
CA TYR A 14 -3.21 48.18 -33.79
C TYR A 14 -1.80 48.59 -33.34
N LEU A 15 -1.73 49.50 -32.36
CA LEU A 15 -0.51 49.74 -31.58
C LEU A 15 -0.40 48.65 -30.50
N ALA A 16 0.65 47.83 -30.60
CA ALA A 16 1.07 46.94 -29.54
C ALA A 16 1.59 47.80 -28.35
N LEU A 17 0.76 47.96 -27.32
CA LEU A 17 1.22 48.38 -26.01
C LEU A 17 1.90 47.19 -25.34
N GLY A 18 3.20 47.29 -25.14
CA GLY A 18 3.94 46.38 -24.27
C GLY A 18 3.38 46.50 -22.85
N ALA A 19 2.66 45.46 -22.41
CA ALA A 19 2.37 45.27 -21.01
C ALA A 19 3.69 44.91 -20.33
N ALA A 20 4.27 45.88 -19.61
CA ALA A 20 5.23 45.56 -18.57
C ALA A 20 4.49 44.66 -17.58
N SER A 21 4.77 43.35 -17.61
CA SER A 21 4.39 42.44 -16.54
C SER A 21 5.10 42.92 -15.28
N GLY A 22 4.41 43.75 -14.50
CA GLY A 22 4.75 43.98 -13.12
C GLY A 22 4.75 42.62 -12.45
N LEU A 23 5.94 42.17 -12.03
CA LEU A 23 6.08 41.07 -11.10
C LEU A 23 5.31 41.49 -9.84
N VAL A 24 4.07 41.02 -9.73
CA VAL A 24 3.35 41.04 -8.47
C VAL A 24 4.09 40.02 -7.62
N LEU A 25 5.07 40.47 -6.83
CA LEU A 25 5.50 39.77 -5.64
C LEU A 25 4.28 39.73 -4.73
N GLY A 26 3.52 38.64 -4.86
CA GLY A 26 2.41 38.32 -3.97
C GLY A 26 2.94 38.27 -2.55
N GLY A 27 2.41 39.17 -1.73
CA GLY A 27 2.85 39.45 -0.37
C GLY A 27 2.83 38.26 0.58
N SER A 28 3.71 38.42 1.56
CA SER A 28 3.60 38.01 2.96
C SER A 28 3.91 36.55 3.26
N ALA A 29 5.12 36.33 3.80
CA ALA A 29 5.31 35.34 4.84
C ALA A 29 4.32 35.66 5.97
N LEU A 30 3.17 34.99 5.94
CA LEU A 30 2.32 34.87 7.12
C LEU A 30 3.15 34.12 8.17
N ALA A 31 2.99 34.47 9.45
CA ALA A 31 3.44 33.60 10.54
C ALA A 31 2.91 32.18 10.25
N GLN A 32 3.81 31.20 10.27
CA GLN A 32 3.51 29.83 9.87
C GLN A 32 3.17 29.04 11.13
N GLY A 33 1.88 28.72 11.27
CA GLY A 33 1.28 28.37 12.56
C GLY A 33 0.93 29.62 13.39
N ALA A 34 -0.13 29.52 14.18
CA ALA A 34 -0.52 30.62 15.07
C ALA A 34 0.12 30.46 16.44
N ASP A 35 0.69 31.53 16.98
CA ASP A 35 1.31 31.57 18.32
C ASP A 35 0.37 31.19 19.46
N SER A 36 -0.94 31.33 19.27
CA SER A 36 -1.92 30.92 20.28
C SER A 36 -2.89 29.89 19.73
N CYS A 37 -3.24 28.89 20.53
CA CYS A 37 -4.17 27.86 20.10
C CYS A 37 -5.55 28.41 19.71
N SER A 38 -6.01 29.46 20.40
CA SER A 38 -7.29 30.12 20.09
C SER A 38 -7.39 30.70 18.67
N MET A 39 -6.25 30.90 18.02
CA MET A 39 -6.14 31.40 16.65
C MET A 39 -5.50 30.38 15.70
N ALA A 40 -5.49 29.09 16.07
CA ALA A 40 -4.84 28.02 15.31
C ALA A 40 -5.10 28.15 13.80
N GLN A 41 -4.03 28.03 13.02
CA GLN A 41 -4.09 28.18 11.58
C GLN A 41 -4.89 27.03 10.95
N ALA A 42 -6.00 27.34 10.29
CA ALA A 42 -6.80 26.34 9.60
C ALA A 42 -6.05 25.76 8.39
N ILE A 43 -5.89 24.44 8.38
CA ILE A 43 -5.25 23.66 7.31
C ILE A 43 -6.04 22.38 7.02
N SER A 44 -5.77 21.75 5.88
CA SER A 44 -6.44 20.50 5.48
C SER A 44 -5.60 19.73 4.48
N GLY A 45 -5.76 18.40 4.44
CA GLY A 45 -5.02 17.53 3.52
C GLY A 45 -3.60 17.23 4.03
N ALA A 46 -2.75 16.71 3.16
CA ALA A 46 -1.48 16.10 3.58
C ALA A 46 -0.32 17.09 3.80
N GLY A 47 -0.43 18.33 3.34
CA GLY A 47 0.67 19.29 3.37
C GLY A 47 1.58 19.20 2.12
N PRO A 48 2.83 19.70 2.20
CA PRO A 48 3.53 20.13 3.42
C PRO A 48 2.96 21.42 4.02
N PHE A 49 3.02 21.52 5.35
CA PHE A 49 2.65 22.70 6.13
C PHE A 49 3.90 23.25 6.80
N GLN A 50 4.23 24.49 6.51
CA GLN A 50 5.42 25.13 7.07
C GLN A 50 5.10 25.66 8.48
N PHE A 51 6.13 25.78 9.33
CA PHE A 51 6.04 26.35 10.67
C PHE A 51 7.31 27.11 11.06
N ASP A 52 7.17 28.09 11.94
CA ASP A 52 8.29 28.85 12.54
C ASP A 52 7.97 29.19 14.00
N THR A 53 8.76 28.65 14.91
CA THR A 53 8.60 28.84 16.37
C THR A 53 9.55 29.88 16.96
N SER A 54 10.36 30.55 16.14
CA SER A 54 11.47 31.42 16.58
C SER A 54 11.07 32.58 17.49
N ILE A 55 9.81 33.02 17.40
CA ILE A 55 9.24 34.08 18.24
C ILE A 55 7.97 33.64 18.96
N ALA A 56 7.70 32.33 18.96
CA ALA A 56 6.52 31.78 19.61
C ALA A 56 6.65 31.83 21.14
N THR A 57 5.53 32.02 21.81
CA THR A 57 5.37 31.79 23.25
C THR A 57 4.95 30.35 23.51
N THR A 58 4.81 29.94 24.77
CA THR A 58 4.28 28.62 25.12
C THR A 58 2.90 28.82 25.73
N ASP A 59 1.85 28.42 25.03
CA ASP A 59 0.47 28.58 25.51
C ASP A 59 -0.29 27.25 25.68
N GLY A 60 0.23 26.14 25.17
CA GLY A 60 -0.27 24.81 25.51
C GLY A 60 0.10 24.35 26.92
N VAL A 61 -0.59 23.31 27.37
CA VAL A 61 -0.37 22.74 28.71
C VAL A 61 0.50 21.48 28.62
N PRO A 62 1.33 21.21 29.65
CA PRO A 62 2.03 19.93 29.75
C PRO A 62 1.04 18.77 29.84
N ASP A 63 1.41 17.61 29.28
CA ASP A 63 0.60 16.40 29.30
C ASP A 63 1.48 15.16 29.51
N PRO A 64 1.10 14.21 30.38
CA PRO A 64 1.88 12.99 30.60
C PRO A 64 2.14 12.15 29.34
N LEU A 65 1.29 12.21 28.32
CA LEU A 65 1.52 11.54 27.03
C LEU A 65 2.72 12.13 26.28
N CYS A 66 3.06 13.38 26.56
CA CYS A 66 4.22 14.09 26.02
C CYS A 66 5.48 13.98 26.89
N ASP A 67 5.47 13.13 27.93
CA ASP A 67 6.64 12.93 28.79
C ASP A 67 7.74 12.16 28.05
N ASN A 68 8.62 12.91 27.40
CA ASN A 68 9.83 12.42 26.78
C ASN A 68 11.02 12.78 27.68
N ALA A 69 11.67 11.75 28.24
CA ALA A 69 12.83 11.89 29.13
C ALA A 69 12.61 12.81 30.36
N GLY A 70 11.39 12.86 30.93
CA GLY A 70 11.06 13.66 32.10
C GLY A 70 10.61 15.09 31.78
N ASN A 71 10.29 15.36 30.51
CA ASN A 71 9.82 16.64 30.01
C ASN A 71 8.47 16.42 29.32
N ASP A 72 7.40 16.92 29.92
CA ASP A 72 6.01 16.71 29.51
C ASP A 72 5.40 17.92 28.77
N ASP A 73 6.18 18.97 28.52
CA ASP A 73 5.73 20.18 27.81
C ASP A 73 6.34 20.29 26.39
N ILE A 74 5.76 21.18 25.60
CA ILE A 74 6.18 21.55 24.25
C ILE A 74 6.41 23.07 24.22
N TYR A 75 7.67 23.49 24.18
CA TYR A 75 8.00 24.91 24.33
C TYR A 75 8.00 25.67 23.01
N ASN A 76 7.68 26.96 23.08
CA ASN A 76 7.62 27.89 21.94
C ASN A 76 6.77 27.29 20.82
N ASP A 77 5.46 27.22 21.04
CA ASP A 77 4.54 26.44 20.23
C ASP A 77 3.77 27.30 19.21
N VAL A 78 3.48 26.68 18.07
CA VAL A 78 2.55 27.20 17.08
C VAL A 78 1.48 26.17 16.79
N TRP A 79 0.30 26.67 16.45
CA TRP A 79 -0.91 25.87 16.39
C TRP A 79 -1.56 25.86 15.02
N PHE A 80 -2.05 24.67 14.66
CA PHE A 80 -2.82 24.42 13.46
C PHE A 80 -4.12 23.71 13.80
N GLN A 81 -5.20 24.10 13.12
CA GLN A 81 -6.46 23.37 13.13
C GLN A 81 -6.53 22.58 11.82
N TRP A 82 -6.26 21.27 11.89
CA TRP A 82 -6.21 20.38 10.74
C TRP A 82 -7.52 19.64 10.55
N THR A 83 -8.06 19.66 9.33
CA THR A 83 -9.24 18.88 8.94
C THR A 83 -8.83 17.66 8.13
N ALA A 84 -9.21 16.46 8.61
CA ALA A 84 -8.85 15.19 8.00
C ALA A 84 -9.58 14.98 6.66
N GLY A 85 -8.82 14.64 5.62
CA GLY A 85 -9.35 14.32 4.29
C GLY A 85 -9.90 12.90 4.16
N ALA A 86 -9.55 12.00 5.09
CA ALA A 86 -9.93 10.60 5.09
C ALA A 86 -10.00 10.05 6.52
N SER A 87 -10.68 8.90 6.69
CA SER A 87 -10.65 8.15 7.94
C SER A 87 -9.52 7.12 7.91
N GLY A 88 -8.89 6.88 9.05
CA GLY A 88 -7.85 5.85 9.20
C GLY A 88 -6.63 6.35 9.96
N PRO A 89 -5.59 5.51 10.08
CA PRO A 89 -4.32 5.91 10.66
C PRO A 89 -3.64 6.95 9.78
N HIS A 90 -3.05 7.95 10.41
CA HIS A 90 -2.26 9.00 9.79
C HIS A 90 -0.92 9.14 10.50
N ILE A 91 0.12 9.40 9.72
CA ILE A 91 1.43 9.83 10.20
C ILE A 91 1.53 11.34 10.00
N LEU A 92 1.76 12.06 11.09
CA LEU A 92 2.34 13.39 11.01
C LEU A 92 3.86 13.26 11.09
N SER A 93 4.57 13.67 10.03
CA SER A 93 6.03 13.52 9.96
C SER A 93 6.72 14.83 9.57
N MET A 94 7.80 15.13 10.30
CA MET A 94 8.78 16.17 9.98
C MET A 94 10.05 15.62 9.30
N CYS A 95 10.12 14.32 9.04
CA CYS A 95 11.27 13.67 8.39
C CYS A 95 11.44 14.04 6.91
N ASN A 96 10.38 14.56 6.28
CA ASN A 96 10.30 14.69 4.82
C ASN A 96 10.84 16.04 4.28
N GLY A 97 11.57 16.84 5.07
CA GLY A 97 11.85 18.24 4.70
C GLY A 97 13.07 18.93 5.32
N PHE A 98 12.98 20.27 5.38
CA PHE A 98 14.03 21.24 5.78
C PHE A 98 14.01 21.52 7.30
N THR A 99 13.43 20.63 8.09
CA THR A 99 13.18 20.91 9.51
C THR A 99 14.49 20.98 10.30
N SER A 100 14.61 22.06 11.07
CA SER A 100 15.75 22.33 11.95
C SER A 100 15.23 22.59 13.36
N GLY A 101 16.07 22.27 14.35
CA GLY A 101 15.70 22.37 15.76
C GLY A 101 15.53 20.99 16.37
N ASP A 102 15.07 21.00 17.62
CA ASP A 102 14.75 19.84 18.45
C ASP A 102 13.24 19.93 18.74
N THR A 103 12.45 19.37 17.83
CA THR A 103 11.01 19.62 17.78
C THR A 103 10.25 18.75 18.78
N LYS A 104 9.07 19.19 19.19
CA LYS A 104 8.09 18.32 19.83
C LYS A 104 6.69 18.62 19.31
N VAL A 105 5.91 17.58 19.06
CA VAL A 105 4.56 17.69 18.47
C VAL A 105 3.53 17.00 19.34
N ALA A 106 2.36 17.61 19.48
CA ALA A 106 1.16 16.97 20.02
C ALA A 106 -0.04 17.14 19.09
N VAL A 107 -0.89 16.11 19.01
CA VAL A 107 -2.17 16.12 18.29
C VAL A 107 -3.31 16.03 19.30
N TYR A 108 -4.26 16.94 19.20
CA TYR A 108 -5.44 17.06 20.06
C TYR A 108 -6.70 16.73 19.27
N ASP A 109 -7.64 16.03 19.90
CA ASP A 109 -8.95 15.76 19.31
C ASP A 109 -9.91 16.96 19.46
N GLY A 110 -10.34 17.54 18.33
CA GLY A 110 -11.41 18.54 18.25
C GLY A 110 -11.06 19.98 18.66
N SER A 111 -10.23 20.20 19.68
CA SER A 111 -9.96 21.56 20.21
C SER A 111 -8.67 21.68 21.03
N CYS A 112 -8.28 22.91 21.36
CA CYS A 112 -7.19 23.25 22.29
C CYS A 112 -7.29 22.63 23.69
N ALA A 113 -8.50 22.30 24.13
CA ALA A 113 -8.76 21.63 25.41
C ALA A 113 -9.21 20.17 25.21
N GLY A 114 -9.04 19.66 23.98
CA GLY A 114 -9.28 18.27 23.64
C GLY A 114 -8.23 17.35 24.27
N ASN A 115 -8.49 16.05 24.22
CA ASN A 115 -7.51 15.06 24.65
C ASN A 115 -6.33 15.07 23.67
N ILE A 116 -5.11 15.02 24.19
CA ILE A 116 -3.95 14.69 23.38
C ILE A 116 -4.03 13.21 23.02
N ILE A 117 -3.99 12.92 21.73
CA ILE A 117 -4.12 11.56 21.18
C ILE A 117 -2.81 11.01 20.64
N ALA A 118 -1.81 11.87 20.42
CA ALA A 118 -0.45 11.49 20.11
C ALA A 118 0.52 12.61 20.48
N CYS A 119 1.73 12.24 20.91
CA CYS A 119 2.79 13.19 21.21
C CYS A 119 4.16 12.55 21.03
N ASN A 120 5.12 13.30 20.49
CA ASN A 120 6.50 12.82 20.32
C ASN A 120 7.48 13.99 20.14
N ASP A 121 8.71 13.84 20.62
CA ASP A 121 9.84 14.74 20.39
C ASP A 121 10.74 14.26 19.23
N ASP A 122 11.28 13.05 19.34
CA ASP A 122 12.29 12.54 18.43
C ASP A 122 11.76 11.40 17.56
N SER A 123 12.23 11.32 16.32
CA SER A 123 11.87 10.27 15.38
C SER A 123 13.09 9.51 14.89
N SER A 124 12.85 8.50 14.05
CA SER A 124 13.91 7.69 13.44
C SER A 124 14.88 8.51 12.55
N CYS A 125 14.48 9.71 12.11
CA CYS A 125 15.29 10.57 11.25
C CYS A 125 16.07 11.67 12.01
N GLY A 126 16.00 11.72 13.34
CA GLY A 126 16.78 12.63 14.19
C GLY A 126 15.95 13.35 15.24
N LEU A 127 16.39 14.55 15.62
CA LEU A 127 15.74 15.41 16.63
C LEU A 127 14.47 16.11 16.11
N VAL A 128 13.74 15.43 15.23
CA VAL A 128 12.51 15.93 14.64
C VAL A 128 11.37 14.97 14.92
N SER A 129 10.15 15.48 15.04
CA SER A 129 9.04 14.69 15.57
C SER A 129 8.27 13.96 14.48
N GLU A 130 7.74 12.80 14.86
CA GLU A 130 6.81 12.01 14.08
C GLU A 130 5.77 11.39 15.01
N VAL A 131 4.48 11.45 14.65
CA VAL A 131 3.41 10.85 15.46
C VAL A 131 2.40 10.11 14.60
N ASP A 132 1.94 8.98 15.10
CA ASP A 132 0.84 8.20 14.55
C ASP A 132 -0.46 8.48 15.31
N PHE A 133 -1.55 8.70 14.59
CA PHE A 133 -2.87 8.85 15.19
C PHE A 133 -4.00 8.44 14.24
N ASN A 134 -5.13 8.03 14.81
CA ASN A 134 -6.33 7.74 14.02
C ASN A 134 -7.16 9.01 13.82
N ALA A 135 -7.51 9.30 12.57
CA ALA A 135 -8.41 10.39 12.21
C ALA A 135 -9.71 9.87 11.60
N THR A 136 -10.78 10.66 11.70
CA THR A 136 -12.04 10.44 10.98
C THR A 136 -12.20 11.49 9.90
N MET A 137 -12.64 11.10 8.70
CA MET A 137 -12.89 12.02 7.58
C MET A 137 -13.79 13.18 8.01
N GLY A 138 -13.35 14.41 7.75
CA GLY A 138 -14.03 15.66 8.15
C GLY A 138 -13.88 16.01 9.64
N GLY A 139 -13.26 15.14 10.43
CA GLY A 139 -12.87 15.42 11.81
C GLY A 139 -11.82 16.53 11.86
N VAL A 140 -11.85 17.28 12.96
CA VAL A 140 -10.97 18.42 13.19
C VAL A 140 -10.03 18.06 14.34
N TYR A 141 -8.73 18.26 14.13
CA TYR A 141 -7.67 17.99 15.10
C TYR A 141 -6.81 19.24 15.26
N PHE A 142 -6.32 19.49 16.46
CA PHE A 142 -5.39 20.59 16.70
C PHE A 142 -3.98 20.03 16.78
N ILE A 143 -3.07 20.60 16.01
CA ILE A 143 -1.66 20.20 15.98
C ILE A 143 -0.87 21.31 16.65
N ARG A 144 -0.19 20.97 17.74
CA ARG A 144 0.76 21.81 18.47
C ARG A 144 2.15 21.44 18.01
N VAL A 145 2.89 22.38 17.43
CA VAL A 145 4.27 22.20 17.01
C VAL A 145 5.15 23.14 17.82
N GLY A 146 6.12 22.61 18.55
CA GLY A 146 7.08 23.41 19.29
C GLY A 146 8.40 22.67 19.45
N ASN A 147 9.01 22.80 20.61
CA ASN A 147 10.38 22.40 20.88
C ASN A 147 10.49 21.59 22.17
N PHE A 148 11.43 20.64 22.21
CA PHE A 148 11.76 19.92 23.43
C PHE A 148 12.33 20.85 24.50
N GLY A 149 13.22 21.76 24.13
CA GLY A 149 13.89 22.67 25.07
C GLY A 149 13.18 24.02 25.25
N VAL A 150 13.18 24.54 26.49
CA VAL A 150 12.58 25.86 26.85
C VAL A 150 13.07 27.01 25.98
N THR A 151 14.35 27.01 25.61
CA THR A 151 14.96 28.03 24.74
C THR A 151 15.14 27.55 23.30
N GLY A 152 14.53 26.41 22.95
CA GLY A 152 14.60 25.82 21.62
C GLY A 152 13.80 26.64 20.62
N THR A 153 14.26 26.60 19.37
CA THR A 153 13.54 27.16 18.23
C THR A 153 13.66 26.20 17.07
N ALA A 154 12.58 26.04 16.33
CA ALA A 154 12.47 25.20 15.17
C ALA A 154 11.76 25.91 14.01
N ILE A 155 12.28 25.68 12.82
CA ILE A 155 11.73 26.15 11.54
C ILE A 155 11.77 24.96 10.60
N GLY A 156 10.66 24.72 9.90
CA GLY A 156 10.56 23.57 9.03
C GLY A 156 9.19 23.41 8.41
N ASP A 157 8.90 22.17 8.02
CA ASP A 157 7.60 21.73 7.59
C ASP A 157 7.24 20.36 8.17
N PHE A 158 5.95 20.06 8.13
CA PHE A 158 5.43 18.75 8.43
C PHE A 158 4.39 18.34 7.39
N THR A 159 4.18 17.04 7.28
CA THR A 159 3.12 16.41 6.46
C THR A 159 2.18 15.63 7.37
N VAL A 160 0.94 15.41 6.94
CA VAL A 160 -0.04 14.53 7.61
C VAL A 160 -0.60 13.55 6.59
N ASN A 161 0.09 12.44 6.39
CA ASN A 161 -0.25 11.45 5.37
C ASN A 161 -1.09 10.32 5.95
N LEU A 162 -1.95 9.73 5.14
CA LEU A 162 -2.54 8.44 5.49
C LEU A 162 -1.42 7.40 5.61
N ASP A 163 -1.47 6.62 6.68
CA ASP A 163 -0.50 5.59 6.98
C ASP A 163 -0.96 4.24 6.41
N THR A 164 -0.88 4.14 5.08
CA THR A 164 -1.32 2.98 4.31
C THR A 164 -0.16 2.10 3.85
N PRO A 165 -0.36 0.77 3.79
CA PRO A 165 0.59 -0.12 3.11
C PRO A 165 0.90 0.31 1.69
N ILE A 166 2.16 0.12 1.28
CA ILE A 166 2.67 0.48 -0.05
C ILE A 166 2.48 -0.71 -0.99
N LEU A 167 1.82 -0.48 -2.13
CA LEU A 167 1.63 -1.49 -3.18
C LEU A 167 2.92 -1.69 -3.97
N ASN A 168 3.41 -2.93 -4.03
CA ASN A 168 4.37 -3.32 -5.04
C ASN A 168 3.61 -3.66 -6.34
N PRO A 169 3.74 -2.85 -7.41
CA PRO A 169 2.99 -3.08 -8.63
C PRO A 169 3.43 -4.33 -9.40
N ASN A 170 4.59 -4.92 -9.07
CA ASN A 170 5.14 -6.05 -9.79
C ASN A 170 4.55 -7.39 -9.37
N ASN A 171 4.27 -7.56 -8.08
CA ASN A 171 3.64 -8.76 -7.54
C ASN A 171 2.19 -8.50 -7.05
N GLY A 172 1.81 -7.24 -6.87
CA GLY A 172 0.49 -6.84 -6.41
C GLY A 172 0.33 -6.82 -4.89
N HIS A 173 1.34 -7.23 -4.12
CA HIS A 173 1.30 -7.30 -2.67
C HIS A 173 1.46 -5.91 -2.03
N PHE A 174 0.96 -5.76 -0.81
CA PHE A 174 1.09 -4.54 -0.02
C PHE A 174 2.07 -4.76 1.12
N TYR A 175 2.88 -3.76 1.42
CA TYR A 175 3.93 -3.85 2.43
C TYR A 175 3.86 -2.69 3.40
N LYS A 176 4.11 -2.96 4.68
CA LYS A 176 4.24 -1.91 5.69
C LYS A 176 5.23 -2.33 6.77
N LEU A 177 6.17 -1.43 7.06
CA LEU A 177 7.14 -1.59 8.12
C LEU A 177 6.56 -1.05 9.43
N TYR A 178 6.71 -1.81 10.50
CA TYR A 178 6.33 -1.39 11.84
C TYR A 178 7.57 -1.35 12.73
N SER A 179 7.75 -0.27 13.49
CA SER A 179 8.85 -0.11 14.45
C SER A 179 8.40 -0.54 15.84
N ALA A 180 8.77 -1.75 16.24
CA ALA A 180 8.57 -2.27 17.58
C ALA A 180 9.63 -3.35 17.90
N GLN A 181 10.15 -3.32 19.13
CA GLN A 181 11.05 -4.36 19.63
C GLN A 181 10.22 -5.51 20.21
N LEU A 182 9.81 -6.42 19.33
CA LEU A 182 9.03 -7.62 19.67
C LEU A 182 9.88 -8.88 19.45
N GLY A 183 9.56 -9.96 20.16
CA GLY A 183 10.05 -11.28 19.77
C GLY A 183 9.40 -11.75 18.47
N TRP A 184 10.03 -12.67 17.73
CA TRP A 184 9.53 -13.08 16.41
C TRP A 184 8.09 -13.61 16.44
N ASN A 185 7.74 -14.44 17.43
CA ASN A 185 6.37 -14.96 17.58
C ASN A 185 5.35 -13.85 17.86
N ASP A 186 5.70 -12.86 18.67
CA ASP A 186 4.83 -11.70 18.95
C ASP A 186 4.71 -10.80 17.71
N ALA A 187 5.79 -10.62 16.95
CA ALA A 187 5.78 -9.90 15.68
C ALA A 187 4.90 -10.60 14.64
N LYS A 188 4.96 -11.94 14.56
CA LYS A 188 4.07 -12.74 13.72
C LYS A 188 2.60 -12.54 14.09
N LEU A 189 2.27 -12.66 15.38
CA LEU A 189 0.90 -12.43 15.86
C LEU A 189 0.42 -10.99 15.60
N ALA A 190 1.31 -10.00 15.75
CA ALA A 190 1.01 -8.60 15.44
C ALA A 190 0.72 -8.40 13.95
N ALA A 191 1.52 -9.02 13.07
CA ALA A 191 1.31 -9.00 11.62
C ALA A 191 -0.04 -9.63 11.23
N GLU A 192 -0.41 -10.76 11.83
CA GLU A 192 -1.70 -11.44 11.62
C GLU A 192 -2.89 -10.62 12.15
N GLY A 193 -2.67 -9.72 13.11
CA GLY A 193 -3.70 -8.87 13.70
C GLY A 193 -4.04 -7.61 12.90
N VAL A 194 -3.19 -7.21 11.95
CA VAL A 194 -3.42 -6.00 11.15
C VAL A 194 -4.13 -6.35 9.84
N ILE A 195 -5.32 -5.76 9.64
CA ILE A 195 -6.17 -6.03 8.48
C ILE A 195 -6.03 -4.93 7.43
N TRP A 196 -5.76 -5.33 6.18
CA TRP A 196 -5.78 -4.42 5.03
C TRP A 196 -6.67 -5.01 3.93
N ASN A 197 -7.61 -4.23 3.42
CA ASN A 197 -8.61 -4.67 2.42
C ASN A 197 -9.37 -5.95 2.80
N GLY A 198 -9.57 -6.20 4.11
CA GLY A 198 -10.26 -7.39 4.61
C GLY A 198 -9.35 -8.61 4.81
N ASN A 199 -8.08 -8.54 4.41
CA ASN A 199 -7.10 -9.61 4.57
C ASN A 199 -6.24 -9.37 5.82
N PRO A 200 -5.99 -10.38 6.66
CA PRO A 200 -4.95 -10.32 7.68
C PRO A 200 -3.58 -10.26 7.01
N GLY A 201 -2.64 -9.57 7.64
CA GLY A 201 -1.25 -9.55 7.20
C GLY A 201 -0.49 -10.79 7.65
N HIS A 202 0.74 -10.92 7.18
CA HIS A 202 1.73 -11.85 7.71
C HIS A 202 3.11 -11.19 7.71
N LEU A 203 4.07 -11.74 8.45
CA LEU A 203 5.46 -11.32 8.27
C LEU A 203 5.87 -11.57 6.83
N VAL A 204 6.56 -10.60 6.24
CA VAL A 204 6.91 -10.59 4.82
C VAL A 204 7.62 -11.86 4.39
N THR A 205 7.25 -12.36 3.21
CA THR A 205 8.01 -13.37 2.51
C THR A 205 8.73 -12.73 1.34
N ILE A 206 9.85 -13.30 0.92
CA ILE A 206 10.69 -12.71 -0.12
C ILE A 206 11.08 -13.82 -1.09
N GLN A 207 10.46 -13.80 -2.26
CA GLN A 207 10.48 -14.91 -3.21
C GLN A 207 11.48 -14.73 -4.34
N ASP A 208 11.95 -13.50 -4.59
CA ASP A 208 13.01 -13.22 -5.55
C ASP A 208 13.77 -11.91 -5.27
N GLN A 209 14.83 -11.69 -6.04
CA GLN A 209 15.68 -10.50 -5.94
C GLN A 209 14.94 -9.21 -6.31
N ALA A 210 13.97 -9.26 -7.24
CA ALA A 210 13.27 -8.06 -7.69
C ALA A 210 12.31 -7.54 -6.62
N GLU A 211 11.68 -8.43 -5.87
CA GLU A 211 10.92 -8.12 -4.67
C GLU A 211 11.80 -7.53 -3.58
N LEU A 212 12.94 -8.17 -3.26
CA LEU A 212 13.90 -7.64 -2.29
C LEU A 212 14.37 -6.22 -2.66
N ASP A 213 14.79 -6.02 -3.91
CA ASP A 213 15.22 -4.72 -4.40
C ASP A 213 14.10 -3.67 -4.30
N TRP A 214 12.86 -4.07 -4.56
CA TRP A 214 11.70 -3.19 -4.42
C TRP A 214 11.47 -2.81 -2.96
N ILE A 215 11.51 -3.78 -2.03
CA ILE A 215 11.36 -3.55 -0.58
C ILE A 215 12.43 -2.57 -0.09
N LEU A 216 13.71 -2.79 -0.44
CA LEU A 216 14.80 -1.91 -0.01
C LEU A 216 14.64 -0.47 -0.51
N ASN A 217 14.16 -0.29 -1.74
CA ASN A 217 14.02 1.04 -2.34
C ASN A 217 12.76 1.81 -1.91
N ASN A 218 11.68 1.12 -1.54
CA ASN A 218 10.38 1.75 -1.30
C ASN A 218 9.94 1.70 0.17
N ILE A 219 10.41 0.71 0.93
CA ILE A 219 10.10 0.53 2.35
C ILE A 219 11.28 0.97 3.22
N ALA A 220 12.52 0.80 2.73
CA ALA A 220 13.76 1.14 3.43
C ALA A 220 13.86 0.55 4.86
N PRO A 221 13.66 -0.77 5.04
CA PRO A 221 13.83 -1.41 6.34
C PRO A 221 15.27 -1.32 6.84
N SER A 222 15.46 -1.28 8.17
CA SER A 222 16.79 -1.30 8.78
C SER A 222 17.13 -2.67 9.38
N ARG A 223 16.24 -3.21 10.22
CA ARG A 223 16.36 -4.54 10.85
C ARG A 223 15.01 -5.16 11.20
N PRO A 224 14.14 -5.46 10.22
CA PRO A 224 12.88 -6.11 10.50
C PRO A 224 13.03 -7.62 10.72
N TRP A 225 12.15 -8.17 11.57
CA TRP A 225 11.72 -9.55 11.42
C TRP A 225 11.08 -9.77 10.05
N ILE A 226 11.44 -10.89 9.40
CA ILE A 226 10.77 -11.42 8.20
C ILE A 226 10.11 -12.76 8.51
N GLY A 227 9.28 -13.26 7.60
CA GLY A 227 8.46 -14.43 7.80
C GLY A 227 9.18 -15.78 7.70
N LEU A 228 10.51 -15.82 7.74
CA LEU A 228 11.28 -17.07 7.65
C LEU A 228 11.61 -17.59 9.06
N SER A 229 11.38 -18.88 9.28
CA SER A 229 11.73 -19.56 10.55
C SER A 229 12.07 -21.03 10.33
N GLN A 230 12.81 -21.67 11.24
CA GLN A 230 13.09 -23.10 11.19
C GLN A 230 11.96 -23.94 11.78
N ASN A 231 11.49 -24.89 10.99
CA ASN A 231 10.62 -25.95 11.45
C ASN A 231 11.43 -27.14 11.99
N LEU A 232 11.56 -27.19 13.30
CA LEU A 232 12.30 -28.24 14.03
C LEU A 232 11.73 -29.65 13.82
N SER A 233 10.49 -29.76 13.32
CA SER A 233 9.84 -31.04 13.01
C SER A 233 9.97 -31.45 11.55
N ALA A 234 10.55 -30.59 10.70
CA ALA A 234 10.72 -30.89 9.29
C ALA A 234 11.68 -32.07 9.08
N PRO A 235 11.37 -33.01 8.17
CA PRO A 235 12.27 -34.13 7.88
C PRO A 235 13.68 -33.73 7.41
N GLY A 236 13.83 -32.51 6.89
CA GLY A 236 15.09 -31.92 6.45
C GLY A 236 15.71 -30.92 7.42
N TYR A 237 15.22 -30.82 8.66
CA TYR A 237 15.80 -29.95 9.68
C TYR A 237 17.21 -30.40 10.06
N SER A 238 18.15 -29.45 10.12
CA SER A 238 19.52 -29.65 10.56
C SER A 238 20.19 -28.31 10.83
N GLU A 239 20.83 -28.13 11.98
CA GLU A 239 21.55 -26.88 12.22
C GLU A 239 22.83 -26.73 11.38
N PRO A 240 23.18 -25.50 10.96
CA PRO A 240 22.43 -24.23 11.21
C PRO A 240 21.40 -23.89 10.11
N ALA A 241 21.32 -24.65 9.02
CA ALA A 241 20.72 -24.18 7.76
C ALA A 241 19.49 -24.95 7.24
N GLY A 242 19.12 -26.05 7.89
CA GLY A 242 18.06 -26.95 7.44
C GLY A 242 16.72 -26.66 8.11
N GLY A 243 15.64 -26.77 7.34
CA GLY A 243 14.27 -26.70 7.87
C GLY A 243 13.61 -25.31 7.83
N PHE A 244 14.22 -24.32 7.18
CA PHE A 244 13.58 -23.01 7.00
C PHE A 244 12.29 -23.10 6.16
N GLU A 245 11.24 -22.46 6.65
CA GLU A 245 9.95 -22.31 5.99
C GLU A 245 9.39 -20.90 6.17
N TRP A 246 8.68 -20.42 5.15
CA TRP A 246 7.92 -19.17 5.22
C TRP A 246 6.66 -19.36 6.07
N VAL A 247 6.25 -18.30 6.79
CA VAL A 247 4.99 -18.27 7.56
C VAL A 247 3.74 -18.57 6.73
N THR A 248 3.81 -18.37 5.41
CA THR A 248 2.75 -18.67 4.43
C THR A 248 2.74 -20.14 3.97
N GLY A 249 3.82 -20.88 4.26
CA GLY A 249 4.03 -22.26 3.79
C GLY A 249 4.45 -22.37 2.31
N GLU A 250 4.71 -21.25 1.64
CA GLU A 250 5.18 -21.26 0.26
C GLU A 250 6.61 -21.81 0.12
N PRO A 251 7.01 -22.29 -1.07
CA PRO A 251 8.33 -22.89 -1.25
C PRO A 251 9.46 -21.90 -0.97
N PHE A 252 10.39 -22.28 -0.10
CA PHE A 252 11.62 -21.53 0.15
C PHE A 252 12.63 -21.74 -0.99
N THR A 253 12.60 -20.84 -2.00
CA THR A 253 13.46 -20.94 -3.20
C THR A 253 14.48 -19.80 -3.35
N PHE A 254 14.24 -18.66 -2.69
CA PHE A 254 15.15 -17.52 -2.69
C PHE A 254 15.85 -17.43 -1.32
N MET A 255 17.16 -17.26 -1.35
CA MET A 255 18.01 -17.25 -0.16
C MET A 255 18.94 -16.05 -0.24
N ASN A 256 18.91 -15.21 0.80
CA ASN A 256 19.77 -14.03 0.89
C ASN A 256 20.46 -13.89 2.25
N PHE A 257 20.81 -15.00 2.90
CA PHE A 257 21.64 -14.99 4.11
C PHE A 257 22.97 -14.28 3.87
N ALA A 258 23.40 -13.50 4.86
CA ALA A 258 24.69 -12.81 4.83
C ALA A 258 25.85 -13.81 4.78
N ALA A 259 27.03 -13.35 4.36
CA ALA A 259 28.21 -14.20 4.31
C ALA A 259 28.57 -14.73 5.70
N GLY A 260 28.37 -16.03 5.92
CA GLY A 260 28.58 -16.69 7.21
C GLY A 260 27.30 -17.18 7.87
N GLU A 261 26.14 -16.74 7.37
CA GLU A 261 24.81 -17.10 7.87
C GLU A 261 24.14 -18.21 7.04
N PRO A 262 23.19 -18.96 7.62
CA PRO A 262 22.85 -18.97 9.04
C PRO A 262 23.93 -19.66 9.89
N ASN A 263 24.13 -19.21 11.13
CA ASN A 263 25.26 -19.63 11.98
C ASN A 263 24.87 -20.30 13.32
N ASP A 264 23.64 -20.10 13.81
CA ASP A 264 23.16 -20.58 15.13
C ASP A 264 24.07 -20.15 16.31
N ILE A 265 24.55 -18.89 16.29
CA ILE A 265 25.45 -18.28 17.28
C ILE A 265 24.73 -17.13 18.00
N SER A 266 23.80 -17.52 18.87
CA SER A 266 23.09 -16.59 19.75
C SER A 266 23.99 -15.98 20.84
N ALA A 267 23.75 -14.70 21.14
CA ALA A 267 24.33 -14.01 22.29
C ALA A 267 23.88 -14.58 23.65
N SER A 268 22.69 -15.18 23.72
CA SER A 268 22.17 -15.85 24.92
C SER A 268 22.55 -17.34 25.01
N GLY A 269 23.08 -17.91 23.92
CA GLY A 269 23.36 -19.34 23.79
C GLY A 269 22.11 -20.20 23.56
N GLY A 270 20.97 -19.57 23.24
CA GLY A 270 19.77 -20.24 22.73
C GLY A 270 19.85 -20.52 21.23
N PRO A 271 18.87 -21.22 20.64
CA PRO A 271 18.85 -21.49 19.21
C PRO A 271 18.36 -20.29 18.40
N GLU A 272 18.89 -20.11 17.20
CA GLU A 272 18.54 -19.02 16.28
C GLU A 272 17.60 -19.51 15.17
N ASN A 273 16.34 -19.73 15.53
CA ASN A 273 15.36 -20.33 14.61
C ASN A 273 14.56 -19.33 13.77
N PHE A 274 14.84 -18.04 13.87
CA PHE A 274 14.03 -16.97 13.29
C PHE A 274 14.91 -16.05 12.46
N VAL A 275 14.35 -15.30 11.50
CA VAL A 275 15.18 -14.54 10.57
C VAL A 275 14.86 -13.05 10.61
N GLU A 276 15.90 -12.25 10.82
CA GLU A 276 15.87 -10.81 10.57
C GLU A 276 16.56 -10.46 9.26
N MET A 277 16.20 -9.31 8.68
CA MET A 277 16.83 -8.77 7.48
C MET A 277 17.56 -7.48 7.81
N PHE A 278 18.82 -7.35 7.41
CA PHE A 278 19.57 -6.10 7.51
C PHE A 278 19.13 -5.08 6.45
N GLY A 279 19.47 -3.81 6.65
CA GLY A 279 19.11 -2.74 5.72
C GLY A 279 19.79 -2.79 4.35
N ASN A 280 20.76 -3.69 4.15
CA ASN A 280 21.31 -4.03 2.83
C ASN A 280 20.57 -5.21 2.16
N GLY A 281 19.56 -5.78 2.84
CA GLY A 281 18.75 -6.90 2.38
C GLY A 281 19.26 -8.28 2.80
N GLU A 282 20.50 -8.40 3.29
CA GLU A 282 21.05 -9.69 3.72
C GLU A 282 20.40 -10.17 5.02
N TRP A 283 20.30 -11.49 5.20
CA TRP A 283 19.57 -12.09 6.31
C TRP A 283 20.50 -12.66 7.37
N ASN A 284 20.00 -12.69 8.60
CA ASN A 284 20.63 -13.29 9.76
C ASN A 284 19.59 -14.16 10.48
N ASP A 285 19.96 -15.39 10.83
CA ASP A 285 19.21 -16.15 11.81
C ASP A 285 19.44 -15.55 13.21
N ALA A 286 18.39 -15.53 14.02
CA ALA A 286 18.41 -14.89 15.32
C ALA A 286 17.51 -15.62 16.32
N GLU A 287 17.85 -15.45 17.59
CA GLU A 287 17.04 -15.89 18.72
C GLU A 287 15.67 -15.17 18.76
N GLU A 288 14.66 -15.81 19.34
CA GLU A 288 13.28 -15.28 19.38
C GLU A 288 13.20 -13.83 19.88
N PHE A 289 13.99 -13.49 20.91
CA PHE A 289 14.01 -12.18 21.56
C PHE A 289 15.33 -11.45 21.29
N HIS A 290 15.62 -11.21 20.03
CA HIS A 290 16.85 -10.54 19.63
C HIS A 290 16.81 -9.02 19.87
N THR A 291 17.69 -8.51 20.73
CA THR A 291 17.63 -7.11 21.21
C THR A 291 17.96 -6.05 20.15
N PHE A 292 18.54 -6.42 19.02
CA PHE A 292 18.82 -5.47 17.93
C PHE A 292 17.68 -5.36 16.91
N THR A 293 16.74 -6.30 16.92
CA THR A 293 15.62 -6.34 15.99
C THR A 293 14.50 -5.47 16.55
N ASN A 294 14.27 -4.34 15.90
CA ASN A 294 13.36 -3.29 16.37
C ASN A 294 12.25 -2.98 15.36
N GLN A 295 12.13 -3.80 14.33
CA GLN A 295 11.12 -3.66 13.29
C GLN A 295 10.51 -5.03 12.96
N TYR A 296 9.36 -5.02 12.33
CA TYR A 296 8.83 -6.17 11.61
C TYR A 296 8.16 -5.68 10.33
N LEU A 297 8.39 -6.39 9.23
CA LEU A 297 7.83 -6.03 7.93
C LEU A 297 6.62 -6.91 7.67
N VAL A 298 5.45 -6.27 7.54
CA VAL A 298 4.19 -6.94 7.24
C VAL A 298 3.94 -6.86 5.76
N GLU A 299 3.45 -7.97 5.23
CA GLU A 299 2.94 -8.13 3.89
C GLU A 299 1.47 -8.49 3.94
N TRP A 300 0.71 -7.98 2.98
CA TRP A 300 -0.60 -8.48 2.64
C TRP A 300 -0.59 -8.89 1.19
N ASP A 301 -1.00 -10.12 0.94
CA ASP A 301 -1.35 -10.59 -0.38
C ASP A 301 -2.29 -9.59 -1.04
N GLY A 302 -1.87 -9.13 -2.21
CA GLY A 302 -2.58 -8.13 -2.97
C GLY A 302 -4.01 -8.52 -3.32
N LEU A 303 -4.72 -7.58 -3.96
CA LEU A 303 -5.87 -7.93 -4.80
C LEU A 303 -5.47 -8.86 -5.98
N GLY A 304 -4.18 -9.19 -6.12
CA GLY A 304 -3.60 -10.16 -7.04
C GLY A 304 -2.96 -11.40 -6.39
N GLY A 305 -3.00 -11.57 -5.07
CA GLY A 305 -2.45 -12.75 -4.38
C GLY A 305 -3.41 -13.95 -4.30
N PHE A 306 -4.62 -13.79 -4.82
CA PHE A 306 -5.61 -14.86 -4.92
C PHE A 306 -5.32 -15.74 -6.14
N GLY A 307 -4.32 -16.62 -6.00
CA GLY A 307 -3.90 -17.57 -7.02
C GLY A 307 -2.76 -17.11 -7.93
N THR A 308 -2.40 -17.95 -8.89
CA THR A 308 -1.27 -17.73 -9.79
C THR A 308 -1.76 -17.54 -11.22
N ASN A 309 -1.53 -16.36 -11.80
CA ASN A 309 -1.72 -16.16 -13.23
C ASN A 309 -0.73 -17.02 -14.02
N TYR A 310 -1.22 -17.67 -15.07
CA TYR A 310 -0.42 -18.53 -15.93
C TYR A 310 -0.94 -18.45 -17.36
N CYS A 311 -0.11 -18.89 -18.31
CA CYS A 311 -0.41 -18.89 -19.75
C CYS A 311 -0.56 -17.47 -20.35
N THR A 312 0.03 -17.26 -21.53
CA THR A 312 0.06 -15.91 -22.14
C THR A 312 -1.22 -15.63 -22.92
N ALA A 313 -1.91 -14.57 -22.52
CA ALA A 313 -3.03 -14.00 -23.28
C ALA A 313 -2.54 -13.29 -24.54
N ASN A 314 -3.31 -13.38 -25.62
CA ASN A 314 -3.07 -12.55 -26.80
C ASN A 314 -3.71 -11.17 -26.59
N ALA A 315 -3.14 -10.14 -27.22
CA ALA A 315 -3.78 -8.84 -27.25
C ALA A 315 -5.18 -8.91 -27.90
N ASN A 316 -6.16 -8.22 -27.31
CA ASN A 316 -7.50 -8.07 -27.86
C ASN A 316 -7.62 -6.81 -28.73
N SER A 317 -8.83 -6.46 -29.18
CA SER A 317 -9.06 -5.27 -30.04
C SER A 317 -8.62 -3.93 -29.45
N THR A 318 -8.38 -3.85 -28.14
CA THR A 318 -7.82 -2.66 -27.50
C THR A 318 -6.30 -2.54 -27.69
N GLY A 319 -5.64 -3.60 -28.15
CA GLY A 319 -4.18 -3.72 -28.23
C GLY A 319 -3.53 -4.24 -26.95
N GLN A 320 -4.28 -4.48 -25.88
CA GLN A 320 -3.80 -5.05 -24.62
C GLN A 320 -4.32 -6.48 -24.40
N PRO A 321 -3.56 -7.36 -23.72
CA PRO A 321 -4.08 -8.64 -23.25
C PRO A 321 -5.08 -8.45 -22.11
N GLY A 322 -6.08 -9.32 -22.02
CA GLY A 322 -6.94 -9.39 -20.84
C GLY A 322 -6.26 -10.17 -19.71
N SER A 323 -6.52 -9.81 -18.45
CA SER A 323 -5.92 -10.45 -17.28
C SER A 323 -6.98 -10.88 -16.26
N MET A 324 -6.76 -12.02 -15.62
CA MET A 324 -7.55 -12.56 -14.53
C MET A 324 -7.01 -12.11 -13.17
N SER A 325 -7.90 -11.93 -12.22
CA SER A 325 -7.60 -11.87 -10.78
C SER A 325 -8.75 -12.47 -9.99
N ALA A 326 -8.59 -12.61 -8.68
CA ALA A 326 -9.66 -13.03 -7.79
C ALA A 326 -9.53 -12.38 -6.41
N ALA A 327 -10.60 -12.47 -5.62
CA ALA A 327 -10.67 -12.05 -4.23
C ALA A 327 -11.64 -12.94 -3.44
N GLY A 328 -11.55 -12.93 -2.11
CA GLY A 328 -12.44 -13.67 -1.20
C GLY A 328 -11.66 -14.56 -0.23
N SER A 329 -12.01 -15.84 -0.15
CA SER A 329 -11.39 -16.89 0.68
C SER A 329 -11.03 -18.13 -0.15
N LEU A 330 -9.83 -18.69 0.06
CA LEU A 330 -9.46 -20.01 -0.49
C LEU A 330 -9.99 -21.16 0.37
N THR A 331 -10.54 -20.87 1.56
CA THR A 331 -11.17 -21.87 2.41
C THR A 331 -12.54 -22.23 1.87
N VAL A 332 -12.72 -23.48 1.48
CA VAL A 332 -13.93 -23.93 0.76
C VAL A 332 -15.22 -23.63 1.53
N SER A 333 -15.19 -23.75 2.86
CA SER A 333 -16.37 -23.52 3.71
C SER A 333 -16.85 -22.08 3.73
N ASP A 334 -15.98 -21.12 3.43
CA ASP A 334 -16.34 -19.70 3.44
C ASP A 334 -17.22 -19.35 2.24
N ASN A 335 -17.07 -20.11 1.13
CA ASN A 335 -17.85 -19.95 -0.10
C ASN A 335 -17.86 -18.49 -0.58
N ASP A 336 -16.72 -17.83 -0.46
CA ASP A 336 -16.50 -16.44 -0.82
C ASP A 336 -15.42 -16.40 -1.89
N LEU A 337 -15.82 -16.38 -3.16
CA LEU A 337 -14.89 -16.22 -4.27
C LEU A 337 -15.49 -15.26 -5.28
N THR A 338 -14.75 -14.22 -5.63
CA THR A 338 -15.07 -13.33 -6.75
C THR A 338 -13.94 -13.40 -7.75
N LEU A 339 -14.26 -13.74 -9.00
CA LEU A 339 -13.34 -13.70 -10.13
C LEU A 339 -13.49 -12.37 -10.85
N THR A 340 -12.38 -11.76 -11.24
CA THR A 340 -12.34 -10.53 -12.01
C THR A 340 -11.53 -10.76 -13.29
N ALA A 341 -12.01 -10.23 -14.41
CA ALA A 341 -11.28 -10.17 -15.66
C ALA A 341 -11.20 -8.72 -16.13
N SER A 342 -9.99 -8.19 -16.26
CA SER A 342 -9.71 -6.80 -16.64
C SER A 342 -9.02 -6.72 -18.01
N GLY A 343 -8.87 -5.50 -18.53
CA GLY A 343 -8.22 -5.25 -19.82
C GLY A 343 -9.06 -5.72 -21.03
N LEU A 344 -10.38 -5.86 -20.87
CA LEU A 344 -11.28 -6.30 -21.92
C LEU A 344 -11.71 -5.10 -22.80
N PRO A 345 -12.18 -5.33 -24.05
CA PRO A 345 -12.84 -4.29 -24.81
C PRO A 345 -14.08 -3.78 -24.06
N ASN A 346 -14.31 -2.48 -24.06
CA ASN A 346 -15.47 -1.88 -23.40
C ASN A 346 -16.78 -2.43 -23.97
N PHE A 347 -17.74 -2.66 -23.08
CA PHE A 347 -19.07 -3.18 -23.37
C PHE A 347 -19.10 -4.55 -24.06
N ALA A 348 -18.01 -5.31 -24.00
CA ALA A 348 -17.94 -6.68 -24.49
C ALA A 348 -18.67 -7.64 -23.54
N PHE A 349 -19.39 -8.60 -24.11
CA PHE A 349 -19.96 -9.70 -23.33
C PHE A 349 -18.94 -10.82 -23.19
N GLY A 350 -18.87 -11.40 -21.99
CA GLY A 350 -18.00 -12.52 -21.67
C GLY A 350 -18.56 -13.42 -20.58
N PHE A 351 -17.89 -14.55 -20.36
CA PHE A 351 -18.18 -15.46 -19.27
C PHE A 351 -16.92 -16.21 -18.85
N PHE A 352 -16.85 -16.58 -17.57
CA PHE A 352 -15.75 -17.37 -17.05
C PHE A 352 -15.89 -18.85 -17.40
N ILE A 353 -14.75 -19.50 -17.57
CA ILE A 353 -14.60 -20.94 -17.76
C ILE A 353 -13.63 -21.48 -16.71
N THR A 354 -13.76 -22.76 -16.40
CA THR A 354 -12.98 -23.40 -15.33
C THR A 354 -12.66 -24.85 -15.63
N SER A 355 -11.51 -25.34 -15.13
CA SER A 355 -11.13 -26.75 -15.20
C SER A 355 -10.13 -27.08 -14.09
N GLN A 356 -10.05 -28.35 -13.69
CA GLN A 356 -8.95 -28.86 -12.87
C GLN A 356 -7.72 -29.23 -13.73
N THR A 357 -7.83 -29.14 -15.05
CA THR A 357 -6.76 -29.47 -15.99
C THR A 357 -6.36 -28.23 -16.78
N GLU A 358 -5.14 -27.79 -16.57
CA GLU A 358 -4.52 -26.75 -17.37
C GLU A 358 -4.03 -27.29 -18.71
N GLY A 359 -3.86 -26.39 -19.67
CA GLY A 359 -3.16 -26.70 -20.90
C GLY A 359 -3.10 -25.49 -21.80
N PHE A 360 -2.74 -25.70 -23.06
CA PHE A 360 -2.60 -24.60 -24.01
C PHE A 360 -3.11 -25.00 -25.38
N VAL A 361 -4.12 -24.28 -25.87
CA VAL A 361 -4.60 -24.39 -27.24
C VAL A 361 -4.58 -23.00 -27.85
N MET A 362 -3.73 -22.83 -28.87
CA MET A 362 -3.64 -21.58 -29.62
C MET A 362 -4.88 -21.41 -30.50
N ASN A 363 -5.52 -20.24 -30.43
CA ASN A 363 -6.60 -19.82 -31.32
C ASN A 363 -7.73 -20.85 -31.55
N PRO A 364 -8.32 -21.45 -30.49
CA PRO A 364 -9.31 -22.52 -30.66
C PRO A 364 -10.62 -21.98 -31.24
N GLY A 365 -11.26 -22.77 -32.10
CA GLY A 365 -12.62 -22.49 -32.59
C GLY A 365 -12.77 -21.16 -33.33
N GLY A 366 -11.70 -20.65 -33.94
CA GLY A 366 -11.68 -19.35 -34.63
C GLY A 366 -11.47 -18.15 -33.71
N SER A 367 -11.17 -18.37 -32.43
CA SER A 367 -10.79 -17.31 -31.49
C SER A 367 -9.45 -16.69 -31.85
N SER A 368 -9.30 -15.38 -31.62
CA SER A 368 -8.02 -14.68 -31.69
C SER A 368 -7.18 -14.85 -30.42
N GLY A 369 -7.76 -15.38 -29.34
CA GLY A 369 -7.09 -15.67 -28.06
C GLY A 369 -6.60 -17.11 -27.90
N ASN A 370 -5.82 -17.37 -26.85
CA ASN A 370 -5.36 -18.70 -26.47
C ASN A 370 -6.19 -19.27 -25.31
N LEU A 371 -6.57 -20.54 -25.38
CA LEU A 371 -7.25 -21.23 -24.29
C LEU A 371 -6.22 -21.89 -23.37
N CYS A 372 -6.30 -21.59 -22.08
CA CYS A 372 -5.35 -22.04 -21.05
C CYS A 372 -5.86 -23.26 -20.24
N LEU A 373 -6.95 -23.89 -20.69
CA LEU A 373 -7.63 -25.00 -20.02
C LEU A 373 -7.80 -26.21 -20.96
N LEU A 374 -7.75 -27.41 -20.40
CA LEU A 374 -8.05 -28.68 -21.07
C LEU A 374 -9.02 -29.51 -20.23
N GLY A 375 -9.28 -30.75 -20.66
CA GLY A 375 -10.10 -31.70 -19.91
C GLY A 375 -11.57 -31.29 -19.83
N ALA A 376 -12.16 -31.43 -18.66
CA ALA A 376 -13.58 -31.18 -18.40
C ALA A 376 -13.85 -29.68 -18.13
N ILE A 377 -13.88 -28.87 -19.19
CA ILE A 377 -14.04 -27.41 -19.06
C ILE A 377 -15.50 -27.04 -18.74
N GLY A 378 -15.73 -26.52 -17.53
CA GLY A 378 -16.96 -25.90 -17.09
C GLY A 378 -17.15 -24.48 -17.63
N ARG A 379 -18.40 -24.03 -17.70
CA ARG A 379 -18.77 -22.69 -18.19
C ARG A 379 -19.78 -22.05 -17.27
N PHE A 380 -19.49 -20.84 -16.79
CA PHE A 380 -20.41 -20.04 -16.00
C PHE A 380 -21.37 -19.29 -16.95
N VAL A 381 -22.43 -19.97 -17.39
CA VAL A 381 -23.41 -19.44 -18.38
C VAL A 381 -24.86 -19.48 -17.88
N GLY A 382 -25.05 -19.67 -16.58
CA GLY A 382 -26.36 -19.57 -15.92
C GLY A 382 -26.88 -18.13 -15.84
N PRO A 383 -28.08 -17.93 -15.26
CA PRO A 383 -28.65 -16.60 -15.05
C PRO A 383 -27.68 -15.69 -14.30
N GLY A 384 -27.34 -14.54 -14.90
CA GLY A 384 -26.40 -13.56 -14.31
C GLY A 384 -24.92 -13.94 -14.40
N GLN A 385 -24.54 -15.00 -15.13
CA GLN A 385 -23.13 -15.41 -15.26
C GLN A 385 -22.48 -14.98 -16.59
N ILE A 386 -23.30 -14.63 -17.58
CA ILE A 386 -22.85 -13.91 -18.78
C ILE A 386 -22.95 -12.42 -18.48
N GLN A 387 -21.80 -11.76 -18.44
CA GLN A 387 -21.67 -10.38 -17.97
C GLN A 387 -21.17 -9.46 -19.09
N ASN A 388 -21.29 -8.16 -18.87
CA ASN A 388 -20.83 -7.12 -19.78
C ASN A 388 -19.69 -6.34 -19.12
N SER A 389 -18.60 -6.09 -19.87
CA SER A 389 -17.40 -5.45 -19.35
C SER A 389 -17.55 -3.94 -19.02
N GLY A 390 -18.69 -3.35 -19.35
CA GLY A 390 -18.98 -1.95 -19.06
C GLY A 390 -17.98 -0.97 -19.69
N SER A 391 -17.95 0.25 -19.17
CA SER A 391 -17.02 1.29 -19.61
C SER A 391 -15.58 1.08 -19.13
N ASN A 392 -15.39 0.21 -18.14
CA ASN A 392 -14.10 -0.02 -17.49
C ASN A 392 -13.33 -1.19 -18.12
N GLY A 393 -13.97 -1.96 -19.00
CA GLY A 393 -13.34 -3.12 -19.62
C GLY A 393 -13.12 -4.26 -18.62
N GLU A 394 -14.04 -4.43 -17.67
CA GLU A 394 -13.91 -5.35 -16.54
C GLU A 394 -15.18 -6.15 -16.31
N ILE A 395 -15.03 -7.46 -16.07
CA ILE A 395 -16.13 -8.37 -15.72
C ILE A 395 -15.82 -9.02 -14.38
N ASP A 396 -16.75 -8.90 -13.44
CA ASP A 396 -16.73 -9.63 -12.16
C ASP A 396 -17.76 -10.74 -12.11
N LEU A 397 -17.44 -11.82 -11.40
CA LEU A 397 -18.38 -12.89 -11.08
C LEU A 397 -18.10 -13.48 -9.70
N THR A 398 -19.08 -13.37 -8.80
CA THR A 398 -19.11 -14.16 -7.57
C THR A 398 -19.41 -15.63 -7.90
N VAL A 399 -18.53 -16.53 -7.45
CA VAL A 399 -18.59 -17.97 -7.67
C VAL A 399 -19.07 -18.67 -6.42
N ASN A 400 -20.11 -19.48 -6.56
CA ASN A 400 -20.52 -20.43 -5.53
C ASN A 400 -19.67 -21.70 -5.65
N LEU A 401 -18.77 -21.92 -4.69
CA LEU A 401 -17.86 -23.07 -4.64
C LEU A 401 -18.60 -24.39 -4.48
N ASN A 402 -19.86 -24.39 -4.03
CA ASN A 402 -20.69 -25.59 -3.97
C ASN A 402 -21.35 -25.95 -5.32
N MET A 403 -21.34 -25.02 -6.29
CA MET A 403 -22.03 -25.14 -7.58
C MET A 403 -21.13 -24.73 -8.75
N VAL A 404 -19.92 -25.27 -8.83
CA VAL A 404 -18.99 -25.01 -9.93
C VAL A 404 -19.38 -25.87 -11.14
N PRO A 405 -19.56 -25.29 -12.34
CA PRO A 405 -19.98 -26.03 -13.51
C PRO A 405 -18.88 -26.95 -14.04
N THR A 406 -19.30 -28.06 -14.65
CA THR A 406 -18.52 -28.98 -15.48
C THR A 406 -19.35 -29.34 -16.72
N PRO A 407 -18.79 -30.00 -17.75
CA PRO A 407 -19.57 -30.46 -18.89
C PRO A 407 -20.73 -31.39 -18.56
N THR A 408 -20.70 -32.08 -17.41
CA THR A 408 -21.68 -33.10 -17.01
C THR A 408 -22.59 -32.69 -15.85
N GLY A 409 -22.42 -31.48 -15.30
CA GLY A 409 -23.22 -30.99 -14.17
C GLY A 409 -22.44 -30.06 -13.25
N PHE A 410 -22.99 -29.75 -12.09
CA PHE A 410 -22.31 -28.96 -11.06
C PHE A 410 -21.59 -29.86 -10.08
N VAL A 411 -20.43 -29.40 -9.61
CA VAL A 411 -19.63 -30.04 -8.56
C VAL A 411 -19.30 -29.03 -7.48
N SER A 412 -19.03 -29.50 -6.27
CA SER A 412 -18.45 -28.68 -5.22
C SER A 412 -16.94 -28.76 -5.28
N VAL A 413 -16.26 -27.64 -5.02
CA VAL A 413 -14.80 -27.60 -4.84
C VAL A 413 -14.46 -28.29 -3.51
N LEU A 414 -13.36 -29.04 -3.47
CA LEU A 414 -12.88 -29.73 -2.27
C LEU A 414 -11.65 -29.03 -1.67
N PRO A 415 -11.42 -29.16 -0.34
CA PRO A 415 -10.14 -28.78 0.26
C PRO A 415 -8.94 -29.44 -0.43
N SER A 416 -7.84 -28.71 -0.56
CA SER A 416 -6.63 -29.08 -1.32
C SER A 416 -6.86 -29.30 -2.84
N GLU A 417 -8.04 -28.98 -3.38
CA GLU A 417 -8.27 -29.00 -4.82
C GLU A 417 -7.59 -27.81 -5.48
N THR A 418 -6.84 -28.06 -6.55
CA THR A 418 -6.39 -27.01 -7.47
C THR A 418 -7.35 -26.91 -8.65
N ARG A 419 -7.78 -25.70 -8.96
CA ARG A 419 -8.68 -25.41 -10.08
C ARG A 419 -8.27 -24.10 -10.75
N SER A 420 -8.35 -24.10 -12.07
CA SER A 420 -7.97 -22.96 -12.88
C SER A 420 -9.17 -22.32 -13.57
N PHE A 421 -9.09 -21.02 -13.78
CA PHE A 421 -10.14 -20.16 -14.33
C PHE A 421 -9.58 -19.32 -15.47
N GLN A 422 -10.44 -18.95 -16.42
CA GLN A 422 -10.11 -18.04 -17.51
C GLN A 422 -11.40 -17.37 -17.97
N LEU A 423 -11.35 -16.16 -18.54
CA LEU A 423 -12.51 -15.54 -19.15
C LEU A 423 -12.44 -15.61 -20.67
N TRP A 424 -13.54 -16.07 -21.28
CA TRP A 424 -13.80 -15.90 -22.71
C TRP A 424 -14.63 -14.64 -22.92
N HIS A 425 -14.29 -13.83 -23.93
CA HIS A 425 -15.10 -12.67 -24.28
C HIS A 425 -15.22 -12.46 -25.79
N ARG A 426 -16.27 -11.72 -26.18
CA ARG A 426 -16.42 -11.20 -27.53
C ARG A 426 -15.34 -10.19 -27.84
N ASP A 427 -14.84 -10.23 -29.07
CA ASP A 427 -13.80 -9.32 -29.53
C ASP A 427 -13.96 -9.02 -31.03
N SER A 428 -13.12 -8.16 -31.61
CA SER A 428 -13.10 -7.88 -33.05
C SER A 428 -11.69 -7.71 -33.58
N SER A 429 -11.36 -8.31 -34.73
CA SER A 429 -10.07 -8.15 -35.38
C SER A 429 -10.26 -7.53 -36.76
N GLY A 430 -9.70 -6.33 -36.97
CA GLY A 430 -9.87 -5.59 -38.24
C GLY A 430 -11.32 -5.32 -38.63
N GLY A 431 -12.21 -5.13 -37.64
CA GLY A 431 -13.66 -4.96 -37.86
C GLY A 431 -14.46 -6.24 -38.09
N THR A 432 -13.80 -7.42 -38.09
CA THR A 432 -14.47 -8.72 -38.17
C THR A 432 -14.72 -9.28 -36.77
N PRO A 433 -15.94 -9.76 -36.44
CA PRO A 433 -16.22 -10.38 -35.14
C PRO A 433 -15.34 -11.60 -34.88
N THR A 434 -14.79 -11.70 -33.67
CA THR A 434 -14.01 -12.83 -33.16
C THR A 434 -14.31 -13.02 -31.67
N SER A 435 -13.50 -13.82 -31.00
CA SER A 435 -13.41 -13.86 -29.55
C SER A 435 -11.97 -13.78 -29.10
N ASN A 436 -11.78 -13.52 -27.81
CA ASN A 436 -10.48 -13.59 -27.18
C ASN A 436 -10.59 -14.20 -25.78
N PHE A 437 -9.45 -14.46 -25.17
CA PHE A 437 -9.33 -14.99 -23.82
C PHE A 437 -8.35 -14.14 -23.02
N THR A 438 -8.58 -14.04 -21.71
CA THR A 438 -7.60 -13.54 -20.74
C THR A 438 -6.45 -14.55 -20.58
N ASP A 439 -5.49 -14.28 -19.69
CA ASP A 439 -4.62 -15.32 -19.14
C ASP A 439 -5.44 -16.29 -18.26
N GLY A 440 -4.81 -17.37 -17.80
CA GLY A 440 -5.40 -18.29 -16.84
C GLY A 440 -5.06 -17.89 -15.41
N LEU A 441 -5.94 -18.21 -14.46
CA LEU A 441 -5.71 -18.03 -13.02
C LEU A 441 -5.85 -19.37 -12.31
N ARG A 442 -4.81 -19.82 -11.61
CA ARG A 442 -4.80 -21.06 -10.83
C ARG A 442 -5.07 -20.76 -9.37
N LEU A 443 -6.09 -21.40 -8.78
CA LEU A 443 -6.38 -21.35 -7.34
C LEU A 443 -6.17 -22.73 -6.70
N THR A 444 -5.58 -22.77 -5.50
CA THR A 444 -5.53 -23.97 -4.67
C THR A 444 -6.31 -23.72 -3.40
N PHE A 445 -7.40 -24.47 -3.19
CA PHE A 445 -8.32 -24.26 -2.08
C PHE A 445 -7.85 -25.03 -0.83
N ASN A 446 -8.17 -24.52 0.36
CA ASN A 446 -7.85 -25.17 1.64
C ASN A 446 -9.08 -25.56 2.46
#